data_AF-A0A2N2WT12-F1
#
_entry.id   AF-A0A2N2WT12-F1
#
_cell.length_a   1.000
_cell.length_b   1.000
_cell.length_c   1.000
_cell.angle_alpha   90.00
_cell.angle_beta   90.00
_cell.angle_gamma   90.00
#
_symmetry.space_group_name_H-M   'P 1'
#
loop_
_entity.id
_entity.type
_entity.pdbx_description
1 polymer ?
#
loop_
_entity_poly.entity_id
_entity_poly.type
_entity_poly.pdbx_seq_one_letter_code
_entity_poly.pdbx_strand_id
1 'polypeptide(L)'
;MKKIFVVLFVSLSTCLFAQGEIERLTYADSQYSKIYLNIKNNTKVLKYISANGSELKIGDTLILGVPSGTATTTTVAGGSEGTVGVARANSKSKSVFATILMGKQIGFGTYISTLSDDSNVTAKANMQGEIVVIADMRVYHKGSSKKPLALAVLLGEPNGRAFGLNKYMSINDYEKSVLAGEILTKNAPLNREQAIAKLKEAKDLVDLGLMDAAEYEKLKTELTPIIMKK
;
A
#
# COMPACT_ATOMS: atom_id res chain seq x y z
N MET A 1 -47.55 41.23 24.70
CA MET A 1 -47.29 40.86 23.29
C MET A 1 -46.03 40.02 23.22
N LYS A 2 -45.98 39.15 22.21
CA LYS A 2 -45.23 37.90 22.15
C LYS A 2 -43.71 38.08 22.21
N LYS A 3 -43.10 37.21 23.02
CA LYS A 3 -41.67 36.90 23.09
C LYS A 3 -41.18 36.46 21.70
N ILE A 4 -40.53 37.34 20.94
CA ILE A 4 -39.82 36.97 19.70
C ILE A 4 -38.58 37.85 19.60
N PHE A 5 -37.57 37.53 20.38
CA PHE A 5 -36.18 37.91 20.12
C PHE A 5 -35.33 36.83 20.79
N VAL A 6 -34.22 36.43 20.16
CA VAL A 6 -33.30 35.33 20.56
C VAL A 6 -33.62 33.94 19.98
N VAL A 7 -33.77 33.84 18.65
CA VAL A 7 -33.49 32.58 17.90
C VAL A 7 -32.39 32.76 16.84
N LEU A 8 -31.86 33.97 16.65
CA LEU A 8 -30.88 34.26 15.61
C LEU A 8 -29.42 34.22 16.10
N PHE A 9 -29.04 33.17 16.84
CA PHE A 9 -27.64 32.93 17.22
C PHE A 9 -27.19 31.46 17.16
N VAL A 10 -27.97 30.58 16.54
CA VAL A 10 -27.62 29.15 16.41
C VAL A 10 -27.16 28.78 14.98
N SER A 11 -27.21 29.70 14.01
CA SER A 11 -26.86 29.40 12.62
C SER A 11 -25.38 29.64 12.25
N LEU A 12 -24.47 29.86 13.21
CA LEU A 12 -23.06 30.17 12.93
C LEU A 12 -22.06 29.16 13.49
N SER A 13 -22.48 27.92 13.78
CA SER A 13 -21.56 26.88 14.26
C SER A 13 -21.75 25.52 13.59
N THR A 14 -22.22 25.49 12.35
CA THR A 14 -21.81 24.39 11.45
C THR A 14 -20.44 24.72 10.91
N CYS A 15 -19.43 24.67 11.78
CA CYS A 15 -18.10 24.28 11.34
C CYS A 15 -18.27 22.89 10.73
N LEU A 16 -18.54 22.87 9.43
CA LEU A 16 -18.19 21.76 8.57
C LEU A 16 -16.73 21.46 8.89
N PHE A 17 -16.51 20.49 9.79
CA PHE A 17 -15.32 19.67 9.74
C PHE A 17 -15.44 18.88 8.45
N ALA A 18 -15.24 19.58 7.31
CA ALA A 18 -15.00 18.94 6.04
C ALA A 18 -13.68 18.17 6.26
N GLN A 19 -13.81 16.92 6.68
CA GLN A 19 -12.76 15.94 6.57
C GLN A 19 -12.38 15.97 5.09
N GLY A 20 -11.17 16.46 4.81
CA GLY A 20 -10.69 16.64 3.45
C GLY A 20 -10.76 15.30 2.74
N GLU A 21 -11.75 15.17 1.85
CA GLU A 21 -11.81 14.13 0.87
C GLU A 21 -11.26 14.73 -0.42
N ILE A 22 -10.20 14.14 -0.94
CA ILE A 22 -9.61 14.52 -2.20
C ILE A 22 -10.08 13.48 -3.22
N GLU A 23 -10.77 13.93 -4.26
CA GLU A 23 -11.25 13.06 -5.32
C GLU A 23 -10.11 12.37 -6.07
N ARG A 24 -9.04 13.11 -6.34
CA ARG A 24 -7.89 12.64 -7.10
C ARG A 24 -6.58 13.23 -6.59
N LEU A 25 -5.58 12.38 -6.38
CA LEU A 25 -4.20 12.78 -6.05
C LEU A 25 -3.20 11.98 -6.86
N THR A 26 -2.13 12.61 -7.35
CA THR A 26 -1.02 11.91 -8.00
C THR A 26 0.20 11.80 -7.09
N TYR A 27 1.07 10.84 -7.37
CA TYR A 27 2.36 10.75 -6.70
C TYR A 27 3.17 12.05 -6.83
N ALA A 28 3.18 12.68 -8.01
CA ALA A 28 3.89 13.94 -8.21
C ALA A 28 3.36 15.06 -7.29
N ASP A 29 2.04 15.15 -7.13
CA ASP A 29 1.40 16.11 -6.23
C ASP A 29 1.79 15.86 -4.76
N SER A 30 1.92 14.59 -4.37
CA SER A 30 2.33 14.20 -3.01
C SER A 30 3.76 14.64 -2.65
N GLN A 31 4.60 14.85 -3.67
CA GLN A 31 5.99 15.28 -3.52
C GLN A 31 6.19 16.79 -3.78
N TYR A 32 5.20 17.47 -4.37
CA TYR A 32 5.30 18.89 -4.69
C TYR A 32 4.92 19.79 -3.51
N SER A 33 5.87 20.59 -3.01
CA SER A 33 5.74 21.37 -1.77
C SER A 33 4.55 22.30 -1.72
N LYS A 34 4.21 22.96 -2.82
CA LYS A 34 3.05 23.88 -2.85
C LYS A 34 1.72 23.14 -2.69
N ILE A 35 1.66 21.87 -3.06
CA ILE A 35 0.44 21.06 -2.95
C ILE A 35 0.43 20.35 -1.60
N TYR A 36 1.48 19.59 -1.28
CA TYR A 36 1.43 18.73 -0.09
C TYR A 36 1.34 19.51 1.22
N LEU A 37 1.88 20.74 1.30
CA LEU A 37 1.78 21.57 2.52
C LEU A 37 0.35 21.99 2.87
N ASN A 38 -0.54 22.03 1.86
CA ASN A 38 -1.94 22.41 2.05
C ASN A 38 -2.84 21.22 2.42
N ILE A 39 -2.32 19.99 2.32
CA ILE A 39 -3.05 18.77 2.62
C ILE A 39 -2.80 18.41 4.08
N LYS A 40 -3.86 18.17 4.86
CA LYS A 40 -3.73 17.75 6.26
C LYS A 40 -3.42 16.26 6.34
N ASN A 41 -2.85 15.84 7.47
CA ASN A 41 -2.76 14.42 7.80
C ASN A 41 -4.14 13.77 7.85
N ASN A 42 -4.21 12.46 7.54
CA ASN A 42 -5.44 11.67 7.61
C ASN A 42 -6.53 12.13 6.62
N THR A 43 -6.11 12.79 5.53
CA THR A 43 -7.00 13.19 4.43
C THR A 43 -7.33 11.96 3.60
N LYS A 44 -8.62 11.75 3.29
CA LYS A 44 -9.09 10.60 2.51
C LYS A 44 -8.90 10.86 1.04
N VAL A 45 -8.50 9.85 0.28
CA VAL A 45 -8.28 9.93 -1.17
C VAL A 45 -9.17 8.90 -1.86
N LEU A 46 -9.96 9.33 -2.83
CA LEU A 46 -10.84 8.41 -3.58
C LEU A 46 -10.11 7.75 -4.76
N LYS A 47 -9.29 8.52 -5.47
CA LYS A 47 -8.48 8.06 -6.60
C LYS A 47 -7.03 8.48 -6.43
N TYR A 48 -6.11 7.53 -6.58
CA TYR A 48 -4.69 7.81 -6.50
C TYR A 48 -3.97 7.31 -7.75
N ILE A 49 -3.01 8.09 -8.27
CA ILE A 49 -2.13 7.67 -9.37
C ILE A 49 -0.73 7.48 -8.82
N SER A 50 -0.28 6.22 -8.82
CA SER A 50 1.04 5.83 -8.32
C SER A 50 2.17 6.31 -9.24
N ALA A 51 3.40 6.32 -8.72
CA ALA A 51 4.60 6.64 -9.48
C ALA A 51 4.77 5.77 -10.74
N ASN A 52 4.29 4.52 -10.69
CA ASN A 52 4.30 3.61 -11.84
C ASN A 52 3.15 3.84 -12.84
N GLY A 53 2.31 4.86 -12.62
CA GLY A 53 1.15 5.18 -13.45
C GLY A 53 -0.11 4.34 -13.15
N SER A 54 -0.06 3.41 -12.20
CA SER A 54 -1.24 2.64 -11.79
C SER A 54 -2.28 3.55 -11.17
N GLU A 55 -3.53 3.45 -11.63
CA GLU A 55 -4.66 4.07 -10.97
C GLU A 55 -5.20 3.15 -9.87
N LEU A 56 -5.37 3.70 -8.67
CA LEU A 56 -5.98 3.04 -7.53
C LEU A 56 -7.31 3.71 -7.20
N LYS A 57 -8.34 2.91 -7.03
CA LYS A 57 -9.65 3.33 -6.50
C LYS A 57 -10.06 2.45 -5.33
N ILE A 58 -10.91 3.00 -4.48
CA ILE A 58 -11.56 2.22 -3.43
C ILE A 58 -12.39 1.10 -4.08
N GLY A 59 -12.20 -0.13 -3.61
CA GLY A 59 -12.81 -1.33 -4.16
C GLY A 59 -11.95 -2.07 -5.20
N ASP A 60 -10.85 -1.48 -5.69
CA ASP A 60 -9.96 -2.18 -6.62
C ASP A 60 -9.23 -3.33 -5.92
N THR A 61 -8.89 -4.35 -6.70
CA THR A 61 -8.13 -5.51 -6.22
C THR A 61 -6.63 -5.34 -6.44
N LEU A 62 -5.84 -5.73 -5.45
CA LEU A 62 -4.38 -5.85 -5.51
C LEU A 62 -3.98 -7.30 -5.24
N ILE A 63 -2.75 -7.66 -5.59
CA ILE A 63 -2.16 -8.96 -5.25
C ILE A 63 -1.00 -8.72 -4.29
N LEU A 64 -0.93 -9.54 -3.23
CA LEU A 64 0.25 -9.60 -2.37
C LEU A 64 1.39 -10.27 -3.14
N GLY A 65 2.48 -9.54 -3.34
CA GLY A 65 3.66 -10.01 -4.04
C GLY A 65 4.58 -10.83 -3.15
N VAL A 66 5.88 -10.62 -3.29
CA VAL A 66 6.91 -11.40 -2.58
C VAL A 66 7.26 -10.71 -1.26
N PRO A 67 7.30 -11.44 -0.12
CA PRO A 67 7.72 -10.87 1.15
C PRO A 67 9.20 -10.42 1.09
N SER A 68 9.49 -9.18 1.50
CA SER A 68 10.84 -8.61 1.41
C SER A 68 11.57 -8.54 2.77
N GLY A 69 10.91 -8.91 3.87
CA GLY A 69 11.44 -8.82 5.23
C GLY A 69 11.78 -10.17 5.85
N THR A 70 12.50 -10.12 6.98
CA THR A 70 12.80 -11.29 7.82
C THR A 70 12.49 -10.96 9.27
N ALA A 71 11.66 -11.79 9.91
CA ALA A 71 11.40 -11.74 11.35
C ALA A 71 12.20 -12.86 12.04
N THR A 72 13.01 -12.49 13.03
CA THR A 72 13.83 -13.44 13.81
C THR A 72 13.32 -13.48 15.23
N THR A 73 12.93 -14.66 15.71
CA THR A 73 12.54 -14.86 17.11
C THR A 73 13.66 -15.59 17.84
N THR A 74 14.16 -15.00 18.92
CA THR A 74 15.20 -15.58 19.76
C THR A 74 14.60 -16.04 21.08
N THR A 75 14.63 -17.35 21.34
CA THR A 75 14.25 -17.91 22.64
C THR A 75 15.50 -18.22 23.42
N VAL A 76 15.66 -17.60 24.59
CA VAL A 76 16.77 -17.90 25.51
C VAL A 76 16.29 -18.93 26.52
N ALA A 77 16.95 -20.08 26.56
CA ALA A 77 16.68 -21.13 27.54
C ALA A 77 17.85 -21.22 28.52
N GLY A 78 17.54 -21.06 29.81
CA GLY A 78 18.50 -21.08 30.91
C GLY A 78 19.17 -19.72 31.11
N GLY A 79 18.90 -19.09 32.26
CA GLY A 79 19.36 -17.73 32.58
C GLY A 79 18.35 -17.04 33.47
N SER A 80 18.22 -17.50 34.71
CA SER A 80 17.44 -16.79 35.74
C SER A 80 18.28 -15.63 36.27
N GLU A 81 17.65 -14.49 36.55
CA GLU A 81 18.30 -13.34 37.22
C GLU A 81 19.10 -13.85 38.44
N GLY A 82 20.40 -13.56 38.46
CA GLY A 82 21.30 -13.92 39.56
C GLY A 82 22.09 -15.23 39.43
N THR A 83 21.93 -16.02 38.36
CA THR A 83 22.72 -17.27 38.17
C THR A 83 23.73 -17.15 37.02
N VAL A 84 25.02 -17.29 37.31
CA VAL A 84 26.10 -17.33 36.29
C VAL A 84 26.09 -18.71 35.61
N GLY A 85 25.24 -18.86 34.60
CA GLY A 85 25.14 -20.06 33.77
C GLY A 85 25.19 -19.71 32.28
N VAL A 86 25.66 -20.65 31.46
CA VAL A 86 25.73 -20.47 29.99
C VAL A 86 24.31 -20.55 29.42
N ALA A 87 23.72 -19.41 29.09
CA ALA A 87 22.42 -19.33 28.43
C ALA A 87 22.51 -19.84 26.98
N ARG A 88 21.58 -20.72 26.57
CA ARG A 88 21.48 -21.16 25.18
C ARG A 88 20.39 -20.36 24.48
N ALA A 89 20.80 -19.50 23.56
CA ALA A 89 19.91 -18.77 22.68
C ALA A 89 19.66 -19.57 21.40
N ASN A 90 18.40 -19.92 21.15
CA ASN A 90 17.98 -20.51 19.88
C ASN A 90 17.23 -19.45 19.07
N SER A 91 17.71 -19.15 17.87
CA SER A 91 17.08 -18.17 16.97
C SER A 91 16.42 -18.87 15.79
N LYS A 92 15.19 -18.48 15.45
CA LYS A 92 14.48 -18.93 14.24
C LYS A 92 14.09 -17.72 13.39
N SER A 93 14.48 -17.72 12.12
CA SER A 93 14.19 -16.64 11.18
C SER A 93 13.12 -17.09 10.18
N LYS A 94 12.14 -16.22 9.89
CA LYS A 94 11.08 -16.46 8.89
C LYS A 94 10.94 -15.25 7.97
N SER A 95 10.63 -15.50 6.70
CA SER A 95 10.30 -14.42 5.75
C SER A 95 8.92 -13.83 6.07
N VAL A 96 8.80 -12.52 5.98
CA VAL A 96 7.58 -11.73 6.28
C VAL A 96 7.49 -10.52 5.36
N PHE A 97 6.30 -9.92 5.26
CA PHE A 97 6.15 -8.64 4.56
C PHE A 97 6.65 -7.50 5.46
N ALA A 98 7.56 -6.67 4.96
CA ALA A 98 8.15 -5.55 5.70
C ALA A 98 7.25 -4.32 5.73
N THR A 99 6.42 -4.13 4.70
CA THR A 99 5.62 -2.91 4.51
C THR A 99 4.13 -3.10 4.75
N ILE A 100 3.68 -4.36 4.84
CA ILE A 100 2.28 -4.74 5.07
C ILE A 100 2.11 -5.15 6.53
N LEU A 101 1.27 -4.42 7.24
CA LEU A 101 0.98 -4.64 8.65
C LEU A 101 -0.41 -5.26 8.83
N MET A 102 -0.52 -6.19 9.76
CA MET A 102 -1.78 -6.77 10.18
C MET A 102 -2.56 -5.75 11.04
N GLY A 103 -3.87 -5.71 10.84
CA GLY A 103 -4.77 -4.81 11.55
C GLY A 103 -4.99 -3.46 10.86
N LYS A 104 -5.88 -2.66 11.45
CA LYS A 104 -6.21 -1.31 10.97
C LYS A 104 -5.23 -0.29 11.55
N GLN A 105 -4.03 -0.24 11.00
CA GLN A 105 -2.97 0.67 11.41
C GLN A 105 -2.71 1.72 10.31
N ILE A 106 -3.65 2.64 10.11
CA ILE A 106 -3.48 3.68 9.09
C ILE A 106 -2.82 4.92 9.71
N GLY A 107 -1.56 5.17 9.36
CA GLY A 107 -0.87 6.45 9.60
C GLY A 107 0.50 6.32 10.25
N PHE A 108 1.21 7.45 10.34
CA PHE A 108 2.58 7.51 10.88
C PHE A 108 2.67 7.22 12.39
N GLY A 109 1.57 7.27 13.15
CA GLY A 109 1.56 6.97 14.59
C GLY A 109 1.72 5.49 14.95
N THR A 110 1.66 4.59 13.97
CA THR A 110 1.64 3.13 14.19
C THR A 110 3.00 2.43 14.03
N TYR A 111 4.07 3.15 13.65
CA TYR A 111 5.43 2.59 13.64
C TYR A 111 5.97 2.21 15.03
N ILE A 112 5.32 2.66 16.11
CA ILE A 112 5.69 2.28 17.49
C ILE A 112 5.35 0.81 17.76
N SER A 113 4.30 0.25 17.16
CA SER A 113 3.94 -1.16 17.36
C SER A 113 4.89 -2.13 16.65
N THR A 114 5.55 -1.68 15.56
CA THR A 114 6.51 -2.48 14.78
C THR A 114 7.94 -2.48 15.34
N LEU A 115 8.24 -1.60 16.31
CA LEU A 115 9.51 -1.60 17.06
C LEU A 115 9.44 -2.46 18.32
N SER A 116 8.24 -2.84 18.74
CA SER A 116 8.03 -3.93 19.69
C SER A 116 8.32 -5.25 18.96
N ASP A 117 9.17 -6.10 19.53
CA ASP A 117 9.72 -7.36 18.98
C ASP A 117 8.68 -8.46 18.67
N ASP A 118 7.42 -8.07 18.48
CA ASP A 118 6.31 -8.99 18.25
C ASP A 118 6.13 -9.21 16.74
N SER A 119 6.64 -10.34 16.28
CA SER A 119 6.49 -10.88 14.91
C SER A 119 5.03 -11.00 14.40
N ASN A 120 4.04 -10.64 15.20
CA ASN A 120 2.61 -10.69 14.88
C ASN A 120 2.07 -9.40 14.23
N VAL A 121 2.88 -8.36 14.08
CA VAL A 121 2.41 -7.08 13.53
C VAL A 121 2.46 -7.04 12.00
N THR A 122 3.32 -7.83 11.35
CA THR A 122 3.48 -7.86 9.89
C THR A 122 2.72 -9.01 9.23
N ALA A 123 2.37 -8.84 7.95
CA ALA A 123 1.77 -9.93 7.18
C ALA A 123 2.78 -11.07 6.98
N LYS A 124 2.28 -12.31 6.97
CA LYS A 124 3.09 -13.52 6.93
C LYS A 124 3.34 -13.96 5.49
N ALA A 125 4.50 -14.58 5.23
CA ALA A 125 4.87 -15.04 3.87
C ALA A 125 3.86 -15.99 3.21
N ASN A 126 3.05 -16.73 3.98
CA ASN A 126 2.02 -17.62 3.42
C ASN A 126 0.87 -16.87 2.73
N MET A 127 0.80 -15.54 2.88
CA MET A 127 -0.20 -14.69 2.24
C MET A 127 0.25 -14.21 0.84
N GLN A 128 1.48 -14.56 0.41
CA GLN A 128 1.95 -14.29 -0.95
C GLN A 128 0.97 -14.86 -1.98
N GLY A 129 0.64 -14.04 -2.99
CA GLY A 129 -0.31 -14.37 -4.05
C GLY A 129 -1.78 -14.13 -3.69
N GLU A 130 -2.11 -13.77 -2.45
CA GLU A 130 -3.50 -13.48 -2.07
C GLU A 130 -4.01 -12.23 -2.77
N ILE A 131 -5.30 -12.29 -3.17
CA ILE A 131 -6.01 -11.16 -3.74
C ILE A 131 -6.64 -10.38 -2.58
N VAL A 132 -6.35 -9.09 -2.53
CA VAL A 132 -6.85 -8.17 -1.50
C VAL A 132 -7.60 -7.02 -2.17
N VAL A 133 -8.51 -6.37 -1.44
CA VAL A 133 -9.30 -5.23 -1.94
C VAL A 133 -8.92 -3.96 -1.17
N ILE A 134 -8.85 -2.84 -1.88
CA ILE A 134 -8.64 -1.52 -1.29
C ILE A 134 -9.92 -1.09 -0.56
N ALA A 135 -9.87 -1.09 0.77
CA ALA A 135 -11.00 -0.70 1.62
C ALA A 135 -11.02 0.81 1.90
N ASP A 136 -9.85 1.43 2.08
CA ASP A 136 -9.71 2.86 2.35
C ASP A 136 -8.33 3.35 1.91
N MET A 137 -8.21 4.62 1.54
CA MET A 137 -6.97 5.26 1.13
C MET A 137 -6.84 6.62 1.80
N ARG A 138 -5.71 6.87 2.43
CA ARG A 138 -5.47 8.10 3.18
C ARG A 138 -4.04 8.57 3.02
N VAL A 139 -3.82 9.87 3.12
CA VAL A 139 -2.48 10.46 3.02
C VAL A 139 -2.00 11.05 4.33
N TYR A 140 -0.70 10.88 4.58
CA TYR A 140 -0.02 11.36 5.78
C TYR A 140 1.34 11.93 5.41
N HIS A 141 1.76 12.99 6.09
CA HIS A 141 3.11 13.48 5.97
C HIS A 141 4.10 12.47 6.54
N LYS A 142 5.27 12.34 5.88
CA LYS A 142 6.37 11.47 6.31
C LYS A 142 7.07 12.05 7.55
N GLY A 143 6.39 12.01 8.69
CA GLY A 143 6.84 12.56 9.98
C GLY A 143 6.25 13.93 10.29
N SER A 144 6.88 15.00 9.80
CA SER A 144 6.43 16.39 10.05
C SER A 144 5.55 16.91 8.92
N SER A 145 4.62 17.82 9.22
CA SER A 145 3.74 18.49 8.23
C SER A 145 4.47 19.23 7.10
N LYS A 146 5.77 19.46 7.24
CA LYS A 146 6.62 20.08 6.20
C LYS A 146 7.20 19.08 5.19
N LYS A 147 7.03 17.79 5.43
CA LYS A 147 7.57 16.71 4.59
C LYS A 147 6.53 16.22 3.57
N PRO A 148 6.97 15.58 2.48
CA PRO A 148 6.08 14.99 1.50
C PRO A 148 5.09 14.00 2.09
N LEU A 149 4.01 13.75 1.36
CA LEU A 149 2.98 12.81 1.76
C LEU A 149 3.37 11.37 1.36
N ALA A 150 2.88 10.42 2.15
CA ALA A 150 2.82 9.00 1.89
C ALA A 150 1.36 8.59 1.78
N LEU A 151 1.06 7.72 0.82
CA LEU A 151 -0.24 7.08 0.73
C LEU A 151 -0.25 5.85 1.65
N ALA A 152 -1.14 5.87 2.62
CA ALA A 152 -1.51 4.71 3.41
C ALA A 152 -2.77 4.06 2.83
N VAL A 153 -2.75 2.75 2.68
CA VAL A 153 -3.83 1.97 2.07
C VAL A 153 -4.29 0.91 3.07
N LEU A 154 -5.60 0.84 3.30
CA LEU A 154 -6.22 -0.22 4.07
C LEU A 154 -6.70 -1.31 3.12
N LEU A 155 -6.29 -2.54 3.38
CA LEU A 155 -6.62 -3.72 2.61
C LEU A 155 -7.62 -4.57 3.36
N GLY A 156 -8.67 -5.02 2.67
CA GLY A 156 -9.63 -6.01 3.14
C GLY A 156 -9.58 -7.27 2.28
N GLU A 157 -10.19 -8.36 2.76
CA GLU A 157 -10.45 -9.51 1.91
C GLU A 157 -11.60 -9.21 0.92
N PRO A 158 -11.53 -9.70 -0.33
CA PRO A 158 -12.62 -9.56 -1.30
C PRO A 158 -13.96 -10.09 -0.79
N ASN A 159 -13.93 -11.14 0.03
CA ASN A 159 -15.11 -11.78 0.60
C ASN A 159 -15.55 -11.16 1.94
N GLY A 160 -14.91 -10.08 2.40
CA GLY A 160 -15.21 -9.41 3.68
C GLY A 160 -14.83 -10.19 4.94
N ARG A 161 -14.15 -11.33 4.78
CA ARG A 161 -13.58 -12.17 5.84
C ARG A 161 -12.34 -11.49 6.47
N ALA A 162 -11.87 -12.06 7.58
CA ALA A 162 -10.72 -11.55 8.32
C ALA A 162 -9.45 -12.36 8.00
N PHE A 163 -8.33 -11.65 7.87
CA PHE A 163 -6.99 -12.20 7.79
C PHE A 163 -6.56 -12.72 9.18
N GLY A 164 -6.98 -13.94 9.49
CA GLY A 164 -6.80 -14.53 10.81
C GLY A 164 -7.60 -13.76 11.87
N LEU A 165 -6.92 -13.14 12.83
CA LEU A 165 -7.56 -12.34 13.90
C LEU A 165 -7.90 -10.91 13.46
N ASN A 166 -7.34 -10.43 12.34
CA ASN A 166 -7.47 -9.04 11.91
C ASN A 166 -8.33 -8.92 10.67
N LYS A 167 -9.37 -8.08 10.70
CA LYS A 167 -10.25 -7.87 9.54
C LYS A 167 -9.57 -7.17 8.36
N TYR A 168 -8.56 -6.34 8.65
CA TYR A 168 -7.86 -5.55 7.65
C TYR A 168 -6.35 -5.72 7.79
N MET A 169 -5.65 -5.46 6.70
CA MET A 169 -4.23 -5.14 6.70
C MET A 169 -4.04 -3.68 6.33
N SER A 170 -2.89 -3.12 6.65
CA SER A 170 -2.57 -1.73 6.37
C SER A 170 -1.19 -1.62 5.75
N ILE A 171 -1.10 -0.76 4.76
CA ILE A 171 0.14 -0.33 4.14
C ILE A 171 0.32 1.13 4.52
N ASN A 172 1.46 1.48 5.09
CA ASN A 172 1.71 2.87 5.50
C ASN A 172 2.32 3.74 4.38
N ASP A 173 3.04 3.13 3.45
CA ASP A 173 3.64 3.81 2.30
C ASP A 173 3.53 2.90 1.07
N TYR A 174 2.45 3.09 0.31
CA TYR A 174 2.11 2.28 -0.85
C TYR A 174 3.24 2.22 -1.89
N GLU A 175 3.89 3.36 -2.15
CA GLU A 175 4.97 3.43 -3.13
C GLU A 175 6.16 2.57 -2.72
N LYS A 176 6.47 2.52 -1.42
CA LYS A 176 7.53 1.61 -0.92
C LYS A 176 7.13 0.15 -1.07
N SER A 177 5.87 -0.20 -0.81
CA SER A 177 5.39 -1.58 -0.97
C SER A 177 5.46 -2.06 -2.42
N VAL A 178 5.13 -1.18 -3.37
CA VAL A 178 5.26 -1.47 -4.81
C VAL A 178 6.73 -1.62 -5.18
N LEU A 179 7.61 -0.71 -4.74
CA LEU A 179 9.05 -0.79 -5.01
C LEU A 179 9.70 -2.03 -4.40
N ALA A 180 9.25 -2.47 -3.22
CA ALA A 180 9.72 -3.69 -2.58
C ALA A 180 9.20 -4.97 -3.27
N GLY A 181 8.25 -4.86 -4.20
CA GLY A 181 7.61 -6.01 -4.85
C GLY A 181 6.59 -6.72 -3.95
N GLU A 182 6.20 -6.11 -2.83
CA GLU A 182 5.22 -6.66 -1.88
C GLU A 182 3.77 -6.46 -2.34
N ILE A 183 3.53 -5.49 -3.23
CA ILE A 183 2.22 -5.20 -3.81
C ILE A 183 2.31 -5.15 -5.33
N LEU A 184 1.43 -5.90 -5.98
CA LEU A 184 1.28 -5.93 -7.42
C LEU A 184 -0.10 -5.41 -7.82
N THR A 185 -0.13 -4.47 -8.77
CA THR A 185 -1.35 -3.95 -9.38
C THR A 185 -1.67 -4.70 -10.67
N LYS A 186 -2.88 -5.26 -10.78
CA LYS A 186 -3.34 -5.92 -12.03
C LYS A 186 -3.50 -4.93 -13.20
N ASN A 187 -3.80 -3.67 -12.87
CA ASN A 187 -4.14 -2.62 -13.84
C ASN A 187 -3.00 -1.62 -14.09
N ALA A 188 -1.76 -1.96 -13.73
CA ALA A 188 -0.63 -1.08 -14.02
C ALA A 188 -0.50 -0.90 -15.54
N PRO A 189 -0.36 0.35 -16.05
CA PRO A 189 0.08 0.56 -17.42
C PRO A 189 1.40 -0.18 -17.62
N LEU A 190 1.52 -0.92 -18.72
CA LEU A 190 2.78 -1.58 -19.07
C LEU A 190 3.90 -0.55 -19.12
N ASN A 191 4.95 -0.75 -18.33
CA ASN A 191 6.15 0.06 -18.48
C ASN A 191 6.91 -0.40 -19.74
N ARG A 192 7.86 0.41 -20.22
CA ARG A 192 8.62 0.12 -21.44
C ARG A 192 9.33 -1.24 -21.38
N GLU A 193 9.90 -1.59 -20.24
CA GLU A 193 10.64 -2.85 -20.06
C GLU A 193 9.71 -4.07 -20.13
N GLN A 194 8.56 -4.00 -19.46
CA GLN A 194 7.52 -5.03 -19.49
C GLN A 194 6.88 -5.14 -20.87
N ALA A 195 6.70 -4.02 -21.59
CA ALA A 195 6.23 -4.04 -22.97
C ALA A 195 7.24 -4.74 -23.89
N ILE A 196 8.55 -4.48 -23.72
CA ILE A 196 9.60 -5.17 -24.47
C ILE A 196 9.67 -6.66 -24.10
N ALA A 197 9.55 -7.00 -22.82
CA ALA A 197 9.56 -8.38 -22.35
C ALA A 197 8.38 -9.17 -22.95
N LYS A 198 7.15 -8.64 -22.87
CA LYS A 198 5.97 -9.24 -23.52
C LYS A 198 6.14 -9.40 -25.02
N LEU A 199 6.75 -8.43 -25.69
CA LEU A 199 6.99 -8.49 -27.14
C LEU A 199 8.03 -9.57 -27.49
N LYS A 200 9.07 -9.76 -26.66
CA LYS A 200 10.03 -10.86 -26.81
C LYS A 200 9.39 -12.22 -26.57
N GLU A 201 8.65 -12.38 -25.48
CA GLU A 201 7.92 -13.63 -25.19
C GLU A 201 6.93 -13.96 -26.31
N ALA A 202 6.17 -12.96 -26.80
CA ALA A 202 5.27 -13.14 -27.92
C ALA A 202 6.01 -13.59 -29.19
N LYS A 203 7.20 -13.04 -29.47
CA LYS A 203 8.03 -13.48 -30.58
C LYS A 203 8.48 -14.94 -30.42
N ASP A 204 8.93 -15.31 -29.22
CA ASP A 204 9.33 -16.69 -28.92
C ASP A 204 8.14 -17.65 -29.08
N LEU A 205 6.92 -17.23 -28.73
CA LEU A 205 5.70 -18.03 -28.95
C LEU A 205 5.35 -18.22 -30.43
N VAL A 206 5.59 -17.21 -31.29
CA VAL A 206 5.47 -17.38 -32.75
C VAL A 206 6.50 -18.37 -33.25
N ASP A 207 7.75 -18.23 -32.80
CA ASP A 207 8.85 -19.12 -33.22
C ASP A 207 8.61 -20.58 -32.78
N LEU A 208 7.92 -20.78 -31.66
CA LEU A 208 7.46 -22.09 -31.17
C LEU A 208 6.16 -22.60 -31.83
N GLY A 209 5.53 -21.82 -32.71
CA GLY A 209 4.26 -22.16 -33.37
C GLY A 209 3.05 -22.17 -32.43
N LEU A 210 3.15 -21.51 -31.28
CA LEU A 210 2.10 -21.42 -30.25
C LEU A 210 1.24 -20.15 -30.38
N MET A 211 1.61 -19.23 -31.27
CA MET A 211 0.88 -18.00 -31.55
C MET A 211 0.95 -17.68 -33.06
N ASP A 212 -0.11 -17.09 -33.61
CA ASP A 212 -0.13 -16.70 -35.02
C ASP A 212 0.65 -15.40 -35.27
N ALA A 213 1.25 -15.28 -36.46
CA ALA A 213 2.02 -14.10 -36.85
C ALA A 213 1.16 -12.82 -36.89
N ALA A 214 -0.14 -12.95 -37.19
CA ALA A 214 -1.07 -11.82 -37.17
C ALA A 214 -1.36 -11.31 -35.75
N GLU A 215 -1.37 -12.21 -34.74
CA GLU A 215 -1.55 -11.82 -33.34
C GLU A 215 -0.32 -11.09 -32.80
N TYR A 216 0.88 -11.52 -33.22
CA TYR A 216 2.12 -10.82 -32.92
C TYR A 216 2.16 -9.39 -33.47
N GLU A 217 1.79 -9.19 -34.74
CA GLU A 217 1.82 -7.84 -35.33
C GLU A 217 0.80 -6.91 -34.66
N LYS A 218 -0.38 -7.41 -34.26
CA LYS A 218 -1.33 -6.64 -33.43
C LYS A 218 -0.70 -6.22 -32.10
N LEU A 219 -0.14 -7.18 -31.35
CA LEU A 219 0.55 -6.91 -30.08
C LEU A 219 1.68 -5.89 -30.25
N LYS A 220 2.48 -6.04 -31.31
CA LYS A 220 3.56 -5.11 -31.64
C LYS A 220 3.03 -3.70 -31.90
N THR A 221 1.95 -3.54 -32.67
CA THR A 221 1.35 -2.21 -32.91
C THR A 221 0.82 -1.55 -31.63
N GLU A 222 0.24 -2.32 -30.71
CA GLU A 222 -0.25 -1.82 -29.42
C GLU A 222 0.88 -1.44 -28.46
N LEU A 223 1.97 -2.21 -28.44
CA LEU A 223 3.09 -2.00 -27.53
C LEU A 223 4.11 -0.97 -28.05
N THR A 224 4.22 -0.78 -29.37
CA THR A 224 5.13 0.21 -29.99
C THR A 224 5.00 1.63 -29.40
N PRO A 225 3.80 2.24 -29.27
CA PRO A 225 3.67 3.57 -28.70
C PRO A 225 4.14 3.64 -27.24
N ILE A 226 4.02 2.56 -26.47
CA ILE A 226 4.51 2.45 -25.09
C ILE A 226 6.04 2.37 -25.07
N ILE A 227 6.62 1.58 -26.00
CA ILE A 227 8.07 1.38 -26.10
C ILE A 227 8.79 2.65 -26.59
N MET A 228 8.18 3.38 -27.51
CA MET A 228 8.77 4.58 -28.13
C MET A 228 8.62 5.85 -27.29
N LYS A 229 7.71 5.89 -26.30
CA LYS A 229 7.60 7.00 -25.36
C LYS A 229 8.87 7.04 -24.50
N LYS A 230 9.68 8.09 -24.67
CA LYS A 230 10.91 8.34 -23.93
C LYS A 230 10.62 9.17 -22.68
#